data_AF-A0A9D6UL42-F1
#
_entry.id   AF-A0A9D6UL42-F1
#
_cell.length_a   1.000
_cell.length_b   1.000
_cell.length_c   1.000
_cell.angle_alpha   90.00
_cell.angle_beta   90.00
_cell.angle_gamma   90.00
#
_symmetry.space_group_name_H-M   'P 1'
#
loop_
_entity.id
_entity.type
_entity.pdbx_description
1 polymer ?
#
loop_
_entity_poly.entity_id
_entity_poly.type
_entity_poly.pdbx_seq_one_letter_code
_entity_poly.pdbx_strand_id
1 'polypeptide(L)'
;MPQGINVIIISRNEPPPAFARLQANNELKTIGWDELSLTLDESNSIARLRGHKKVPMDTIENFHKKTKGWVAGLVLMLEDLKITLDSCFCRNNKSNGRDTGCCIQLLCRRDIQ
;
A
#
# COMPACT_ATOMS: atom_id res chain seq x y z
N MET A 1 1.73 -34.79 -3.75
CA MET A 1 1.93 -33.89 -4.91
C MET A 1 2.80 -34.59 -5.94
N PRO A 2 2.66 -34.33 -7.24
CA PRO A 2 3.58 -34.86 -8.24
C PRO A 2 5.01 -34.39 -7.96
N GLN A 3 5.99 -35.25 -8.21
CA GLN A 3 7.38 -34.95 -7.92
C GLN A 3 7.86 -33.78 -8.79
N GLY A 4 8.49 -32.78 -8.15
CA GLY A 4 9.02 -31.58 -8.84
C GLY A 4 8.04 -30.41 -8.99
N ILE A 5 6.83 -30.48 -8.44
CA ILE A 5 5.86 -29.37 -8.47
C ILE A 5 5.70 -28.75 -7.08
N ASN A 6 5.89 -27.43 -7.00
CA ASN A 6 5.55 -26.62 -5.84
C ASN A 6 4.23 -25.89 -6.10
N VAL A 7 3.31 -25.93 -5.14
CA VAL A 7 1.99 -25.30 -5.26
C VAL A 7 1.85 -24.24 -4.17
N ILE A 8 1.43 -23.04 -4.57
CA ILE A 8 1.07 -21.96 -3.64
C ILE A 8 -0.46 -21.84 -3.66
N ILE A 9 -1.07 -21.89 -2.48
CA ILE A 9 -2.52 -21.79 -2.32
C ILE A 9 -2.79 -20.56 -1.46
N ILE A 10 -3.70 -19.69 -1.92
CA ILE A 10 -4.15 -18.51 -1.18
C ILE A 10 -5.61 -18.74 -0.79
N SER A 11 -5.87 -18.71 0.51
CA SER A 11 -7.19 -18.90 1.10
C SER A 11 -7.36 -17.94 2.26
N ARG A 12 -8.62 -17.55 2.55
CA ARG A 12 -8.97 -16.80 3.77
C ARG A 12 -9.30 -17.72 4.95
N ASN A 13 -9.52 -19.00 4.68
CA ASN A 13 -9.87 -20.01 5.67
C ASN A 13 -8.69 -20.94 5.91
N GLU A 14 -8.63 -21.51 7.10
CA GLU A 14 -7.67 -22.55 7.43
C GLU A 14 -7.76 -23.75 6.46
N PRO A 15 -6.63 -24.43 6.21
CA PRO A 15 -6.61 -25.61 5.37
C PRO A 15 -7.60 -26.68 5.90
N PRO A 16 -8.50 -27.21 5.05
CA PRO A 16 -9.44 -28.24 5.46
C PRO A 16 -8.76 -29.49 6.06
N PRO A 17 -9.46 -30.31 6.87
CA PRO A 17 -8.88 -31.51 7.49
C PRO A 17 -8.27 -32.51 6.51
N ALA A 18 -8.70 -32.51 5.25
CA ALA A 18 -8.09 -33.32 4.18
C ALA A 18 -6.58 -33.04 4.00
N PHE A 19 -6.10 -31.84 4.39
CA PHE A 19 -4.70 -31.44 4.35
C PHE A 19 -3.92 -31.77 5.63
N ALA A 20 -4.56 -32.35 6.65
CA ALA A 20 -3.92 -32.63 7.94
C ALA A 20 -2.70 -33.56 7.82
N ARG A 21 -2.76 -34.56 6.94
CA ARG A 21 -1.62 -35.46 6.68
C ARG A 21 -0.44 -34.72 6.04
N LEU A 22 -0.70 -33.78 5.13
CA LEU A 22 0.34 -32.98 4.49
C LEU A 22 1.00 -32.03 5.50
N GLN A 23 0.22 -31.46 6.42
CA GLN A 23 0.75 -30.67 7.53
C GLN A 23 1.60 -31.53 8.48
N ALA A 24 1.09 -32.68 8.92
CA ALA A 24 1.80 -33.59 9.83
C ALA A 24 3.13 -34.10 9.24
N ASN A 25 3.18 -34.26 7.91
CA ASN A 25 4.38 -34.66 7.18
C ASN A 25 5.32 -33.49 6.84
N ASN A 26 5.04 -32.25 7.27
CA ASN A 26 5.77 -31.03 6.87
C ASN A 26 5.82 -30.79 5.35
N GLU A 27 4.87 -31.33 4.59
CA GLU A 27 4.71 -31.12 3.15
C GLU A 27 3.80 -29.92 2.83
N LEU A 28 3.12 -29.37 3.85
CA LEU A 28 2.34 -28.14 3.78
C LEU A 28 2.76 -27.21 4.91
N LYS A 29 3.15 -25.98 4.56
CA LYS A 29 3.39 -24.89 5.50
C LYS A 29 2.34 -23.81 5.30
N THR A 30 1.70 -23.40 6.38
CA THR A 30 0.79 -22.25 6.40
C THR A 30 1.58 -21.00 6.79
N ILE A 31 1.32 -19.89 6.11
CA ILE A 31 1.86 -18.58 6.48
C ILE A 31 0.69 -17.78 7.08
N GLY A 32 0.85 -17.41 8.34
CA GLY A 32 -0.17 -16.71 9.11
C GLY A 32 -0.30 -15.23 8.76
N TRP A 33 -1.30 -14.59 9.36
CA TRP A 33 -1.51 -13.14 9.22
C TRP A 33 -0.33 -12.34 9.80
N ASP A 34 0.17 -12.77 10.95
CA ASP A 34 1.31 -12.21 11.66
C ASP A 34 2.58 -12.24 10.80
N GLU A 35 2.82 -13.32 10.06
CA GLU A 35 3.96 -13.45 9.15
C GLU A 35 3.83 -12.60 7.87
N LEU A 36 2.60 -12.30 7.44
CA LEU A 36 2.33 -11.46 6.26
C LEU A 36 2.25 -9.97 6.58
N SER A 37 2.12 -9.61 7.86
CA SER A 37 2.05 -8.21 8.27
C SER A 37 3.38 -7.52 8.01
N LEU A 38 3.34 -6.44 7.25
CA LEU A 38 4.53 -5.67 6.92
C LEU A 38 5.13 -5.11 8.20
N THR A 39 6.45 -5.12 8.30
CA THR A 39 7.16 -4.26 9.25
C THR A 39 7.07 -2.79 8.84
N LEU A 40 7.44 -1.88 9.75
CA LEU A 40 7.51 -0.46 9.45
C LEU A 40 8.52 -0.16 8.32
N ASP A 41 9.65 -0.85 8.31
CA ASP A 41 10.71 -0.70 7.30
C ASP A 41 10.25 -1.18 5.92
N GLU A 42 9.54 -2.30 5.86
CA GLU A 42 8.94 -2.79 4.62
C GLU A 42 7.84 -1.84 4.13
N SER A 43 7.04 -1.29 5.03
CA SER A 43 6.01 -0.30 4.70
C SER A 43 6.62 0.96 4.05
N ASN A 44 7.71 1.47 4.62
CA ASN A 44 8.48 2.59 4.04
C ASN A 44 9.10 2.20 2.68
N SER A 45 9.65 0.99 2.56
CA SER A 45 10.24 0.50 1.32
C SER A 45 9.21 0.38 0.19
N ILE A 46 8.01 -0.14 0.49
CA ILE A 46 6.90 -0.23 -0.46
C ILE A 46 6.43 1.16 -0.89
N ALA A 47 6.31 2.11 0.04
CA ALA A 47 5.94 3.48 -0.29
C ALA A 47 6.96 4.11 -1.28
N ARG A 48 8.26 3.92 -1.05
CA ARG A 48 9.32 4.39 -1.95
C ARG A 48 9.27 3.73 -3.33
N LEU A 49 9.04 2.41 -3.38
CA LEU A 49 8.91 1.66 -4.63
C LEU A 49 7.70 2.12 -5.46
N ARG A 50 6.61 2.51 -4.80
CA ARG A 50 5.40 3.05 -5.44
C ARG A 50 5.49 4.54 -5.82
N GLY A 51 6.65 5.17 -5.65
CA GLY A 51 6.88 6.56 -6.05
C GLY A 51 6.65 7.60 -4.95
N HIS A 52 6.28 7.18 -3.73
CA HIS A 52 6.02 8.06 -2.60
C HIS A 52 7.29 8.39 -1.79
N LYS A 53 8.41 8.67 -2.48
CA LYS A 53 9.73 8.91 -1.85
C LYS A 53 9.79 10.12 -0.92
N LYS A 54 8.85 11.07 -1.07
CA LYS A 54 8.79 12.32 -0.30
C LYS A 54 7.82 12.25 0.88
N VAL A 55 7.14 11.12 1.09
CA VAL A 55 6.22 10.98 2.23
C VAL A 55 7.05 10.93 3.53
N PRO A 56 6.76 11.79 4.53
CA PRO A 56 7.47 11.78 5.80
C PRO A 56 7.33 10.46 6.55
N MET A 57 8.36 10.09 7.32
CA MET A 57 8.36 8.83 8.07
C MET A 57 7.19 8.74 9.06
N ASP A 58 6.84 9.85 9.72
CA ASP A 58 5.70 9.92 10.65
C ASP A 58 4.37 9.57 9.97
N THR A 59 4.21 9.95 8.70
CA THR A 59 3.03 9.58 7.90
C THR A 59 3.03 8.09 7.58
N ILE A 60 4.18 7.53 7.22
CA ILE A 60 4.33 6.08 6.99
C ILE A 60 4.04 5.29 8.26
N GLU A 61 4.54 5.75 9.41
CA GLU A 61 4.28 5.12 10.70
C GLU A 61 2.80 5.16 11.06
N ASN A 62 2.12 6.29 10.83
CA ASN A 62 0.69 6.40 11.05
C ASN A 62 -0.10 5.45 10.13
N PHE A 63 0.26 5.37 8.84
CA PHE A 63 -0.38 4.44 7.91
C PHE A 63 -0.15 2.99 8.31
N HIS A 64 1.09 2.63 8.63
CA HIS A 64 1.43 1.30 9.11
C HIS A 64 0.64 0.92 10.37
N LYS A 65 0.50 1.83 11.34
CA LYS A 65 -0.30 1.63 12.56
C LYS A 65 -1.79 1.45 12.23
N LYS A 66 -2.36 2.30 11.37
CA LYS A 66 -3.78 2.23 10.98
C LYS A 66 -4.10 0.94 10.21
N THR A 67 -3.18 0.49 9.37
CA THR A 67 -3.34 -0.73 8.56
C THR A 67 -2.85 -1.96 9.29
N LYS A 68 -2.23 -1.84 10.46
CA LYS A 68 -1.60 -2.93 11.21
C LYS A 68 -0.67 -3.79 10.34
N GLY A 69 0.05 -3.15 9.41
CA GLY A 69 0.92 -3.85 8.45
C GLY A 69 0.22 -4.49 7.26
N TRP A 70 -1.10 -4.33 7.06
CA TRP A 70 -1.77 -4.80 5.84
C TRP A 70 -1.31 -4.04 4.60
N VAL A 71 -0.65 -4.75 3.69
CA VAL A 71 -0.16 -4.20 2.41
C VAL A 71 -1.28 -3.58 1.58
N ALA A 72 -2.44 -4.23 1.48
CA ALA A 72 -3.58 -3.71 0.72
C ALA A 72 -4.07 -2.37 1.31
N GLY A 73 -4.18 -2.28 2.63
CA GLY A 73 -4.58 -1.04 3.30
C GLY A 73 -3.55 0.08 3.14
N LEU A 74 -2.25 -0.25 3.24
CA LEU A 74 -1.17 0.72 3.04
C LEU A 74 -1.20 1.28 1.62
N VAL A 75 -1.37 0.41 0.64
CA VAL A 75 -1.46 0.77 -0.78
C VAL A 75 -2.63 1.71 -1.03
N LEU A 76 -3.81 1.40 -0.49
CA LEU A 76 -4.99 2.25 -0.64
C LEU A 76 -4.76 3.66 -0.06
N MET A 77 -4.13 3.76 1.12
CA MET A 77 -3.81 5.06 1.73
C MET A 77 -2.77 5.86 0.93
N LEU A 78 -1.79 5.18 0.31
CA LEU A 78 -0.81 5.82 -0.56
C LEU A 78 -1.45 6.32 -1.86
N GLU A 79 -2.38 5.56 -2.43
CA GLU A 79 -3.13 5.95 -3.64
C GLU A 79 -4.03 7.17 -3.38
N ASP A 80 -4.64 7.26 -2.20
CA ASP A 80 -5.43 8.43 -1.78
C ASP A 80 -4.59 9.74 -1.73
N LEU A 81 -3.34 9.66 -1.25
CA LEU A 81 -2.41 10.80 -1.30
C LEU A 81 -2.13 11.25 -2.73
N LYS A 82 -2.06 10.31 -3.69
CA LYS A 82 -1.83 10.65 -5.10
C LYS A 82 -3.02 11.39 -5.70
N ILE A 83 -4.24 10.91 -5.44
CA ILE A 83 -5.49 11.55 -5.91
C ILE A 83 -5.60 12.98 -5.37
N THR A 84 -5.28 13.18 -4.09
CA THR A 84 -5.35 14.49 -3.46
C THR A 84 -4.34 15.47 -4.09
N LEU A 85 -3.13 15.01 -4.43
CA LEU A 85 -2.13 15.85 -5.11
C LEU A 85 -2.47 16.14 -6.58
N ASP A 86 -3.05 15.18 -7.30
CA ASP A 86 -3.47 15.34 -8.70
C ASP A 86 -4.69 16.26 -8.84
N SER A 87 -5.54 16.34 -7.80
CA SER A 87 -6.71 17.25 -7.79
C SER A 87 -6.35 18.74 -7.68
N CYS A 88 -5.12 19.07 -7.28
CA CYS A 88 -4.58 20.44 -7.29
C CYS A 88 -3.79 20.75 -8.59
N PHE A 89 -3.92 19.92 -9.62
CA PHE A 89 -3.28 20.13 -10.91
C PHE A 89 -4.12 21.08 -11.79
N CYS A 90 -3.87 22.38 -11.69
CA CYS A 90 -4.22 23.32 -12.75
C CYS A 90 -3.45 22.92 -14.02
N ARG A 91 -4.19 22.36 -14.98
CA ARG A 91 -3.74 21.89 -16.29
C ARG A 91 -3.19 23.06 -17.12
N ASN A 92 -1.88 23.29 -17.07
CA ASN A 92 -1.19 24.18 -18.01
C ASN A 92 -1.07 23.49 -19.37
N ASN A 93 -2.10 23.62 -20.21
CA ASN A 93 -2.00 23.38 -21.64
C ASN A 93 -1.95 24.73 -22.34
N LYS A 94 -0.94 24.94 -23.20
CA LYS A 94 -0.77 26.19 -23.95
C LYS A 94 -1.98 26.42 -24.84
N SER A 95 -2.83 27.39 -24.48
CA SER A 95 -3.71 28.05 -25.43
C SER A 95 -3.46 29.55 -25.39
N ASN A 96 -3.20 30.04 -26.59
CA ASN A 96 -2.90 31.39 -26.99
C ASN A 96 -3.97 32.38 -26.49
N GLY A 97 -3.53 33.53 -25.96
CA GLY A 97 -4.33 34.76 -25.88
C GLY A 97 -5.04 35.04 -24.55
N ARG A 98 -4.49 36.03 -23.83
CA ARG A 98 -5.14 36.90 -22.83
C ARG A 98 -5.97 36.21 -21.75
N ASP A 99 -5.36 35.97 -20.58
CA ASP A 99 -6.08 36.04 -19.30
C ASP A 99 -5.13 36.48 -18.17
N THR A 100 -5.35 37.72 -17.73
CA THR A 100 -4.78 38.32 -16.52
C THR A 100 -5.44 37.69 -15.30
N GLY A 101 -4.72 36.85 -14.55
CA GLY A 101 -5.29 36.22 -13.35
C GLY A 101 -4.34 35.35 -12.54
N CYS A 102 -3.06 35.71 -12.46
CA CYS A 102 -2.13 35.14 -11.48
C CYS A 102 -2.38 35.80 -10.12
N CYS A 103 -3.31 35.25 -9.34
CA CYS A 103 -3.60 35.53 -7.93
C CYS A 103 -4.48 34.36 -7.46
N ILE A 104 -4.21 33.53 -6.46
CA ILE A 104 -3.49 33.73 -5.22
C ILE A 104 -3.01 32.36 -4.73
N GLN A 105 -1.74 32.35 -4.38
CA GLN A 105 -1.08 31.43 -3.48
C GLN A 105 -1.70 31.57 -2.09
N LEU A 106 -2.60 30.67 -1.66
CA LEU A 106 -3.01 30.44 -0.26
C LEU A 106 -4.00 29.28 -0.22
N LEU A 107 -3.54 28.10 0.24
CA LEU A 107 -4.26 27.01 0.94
C LEU A 107 -3.61 25.64 0.67
N CYS A 108 -2.29 25.52 0.89
CA CYS A 108 -1.60 24.23 1.04
C CYS A 108 -1.15 24.02 2.51
N ARG A 109 -1.95 24.50 3.45
CA ARG A 109 -1.82 24.25 4.89
C ARG A 109 -3.19 24.30 5.55
N ARG A 110 -3.82 23.15 5.69
CA ARG A 110 -4.75 22.75 6.76
C ARG A 110 -5.41 21.47 6.27
N ASP A 111 -4.93 20.34 6.77
CA ASP A 111 -5.74 19.16 7.13
C ASP A 111 -4.80 18.04 7.59
N ILE A 112 -4.18 18.29 8.75
CA ILE A 112 -3.80 17.25 9.71
C ILE A 112 -4.27 17.79 11.05
N GLN A 113 -5.47 17.39 11.47
CA GLN A 113 -5.81 17.21 12.88
C GLN A 113 -5.74 15.72 13.19
#